data_AF-A0A7C5VQY4-F1
#
_entry.id   AF-A0A7C5VQY4-F1
#
_cell.length_a   1.000
_cell.length_b   1.000
_cell.length_c   1.000
_cell.angle_alpha   90.00
_cell.angle_beta   90.00
_cell.angle_gamma   90.00
#
_symmetry.space_group_name_H-M   'P 1'
#
loop_
_entity.id
_entity.type
_entity.pdbx_description
1 polymer ?
#
loop_
_entity_poly.entity_id
_entity_poly.type
_entity_poly.pdbx_seq_one_letter_code
_entity_poly.pdbx_strand_id
1 'polypeptide(L)' 'MYSDETLGAIIDALRKKGYKATPQRIAICKAALQTPTHPTAQEIYKKVEENILQ' A
#
# COMPACT_ATOMS: atom_id res chain seq x y z
N MET A 1 4.67 -0.61 -13.84
CA MET A 1 3.33 -0.79 -13.23
C MET A 1 3.43 -2.03 -12.36
N TYR A 2 3.28 -1.93 -11.04
CA TYR A 2 3.44 -3.10 -10.16
C TYR A 2 2.19 -3.97 -10.26
N SER A 3 2.38 -5.28 -10.39
CA SER A 3 1.32 -6.26 -10.50
C SER A 3 0.67 -6.52 -9.13
N ASP A 4 -0.59 -6.99 -9.13
CA ASP A 4 -1.29 -7.44 -7.92
C ASP A 4 -0.51 -8.53 -7.16
N GLU A 5 0.33 -9.29 -7.87
CA GLU A 5 1.25 -10.27 -7.31
C GLU A 5 2.27 -9.65 -6.35
N THR A 6 2.78 -8.44 -6.66
CA THR A 6 3.71 -7.72 -5.78
C THR A 6 3.04 -7.32 -4.47
N LEU A 7 1.77 -6.87 -4.55
CA LEU A 7 0.99 -6.54 -3.36
C LEU A 7 0.73 -7.78 -2.50
N GLY A 8 0.44 -8.93 -3.14
CA GLY A 8 0.32 -10.23 -2.46
C GLY A 8 1.57 -10.61 -1.67
N ALA A 9 2.75 -10.48 -2.28
CA ALA A 9 4.02 -10.78 -1.62
C ALA A 9 4.28 -9.91 -0.37
N ILE A 10 3.92 -8.63 -0.42
CA ILE A 10 4.04 -7.71 0.73
C ILE A 10 3.09 -8.12 1.85
N ILE A 11 1.83 -8.43 1.52
CA ILE A 11 0.82 -8.86 2.49
C ILE A 11 1.26 -10.16 3.18
N ASP A 12 1.80 -11.11 2.42
CA ASP A 12 2.31 -12.37 2.97
C ASP A 12 3.53 -12.16 3.85
N ALA A 13 4.44 -11.26 3.48
CA ALA A 13 5.59 -10.90 4.31
C ALA A 13 5.14 -10.27 5.64
N LEU A 14 4.12 -9.41 5.64
CA LEU A 14 3.54 -8.84 6.86
C LEU A 14 2.96 -9.94 7.75
N ARG A 15 2.16 -10.84 7.18
CA ARG A 15 1.51 -11.95 7.90
C ARG A 15 2.53 -12.92 8.50
N LYS A 16 3.54 -13.32 7.73
CA LYS A 16 4.63 -14.21 8.20
C LYS A 16 5.39 -13.63 9.39
N LYS A 17 5.47 -12.30 9.49
CA LYS A 17 6.08 -11.59 10.63
C LYS A 17 5.12 -11.35 11.79
N GLY A 18 3.89 -11.86 11.73
CA GLY A 18 2.88 -11.68 12.78
C GLY A 18 2.16 -10.32 12.73
N TYR A 19 2.37 -9.51 11.68
CA TYR A 19 1.67 -8.24 11.53
C TYR A 19 0.33 -8.43 10.83
N LYS A 20 -0.71 -7.76 11.33
CA LYS A 20 -2.01 -7.69 10.66
C LYS A 20 -1.91 -6.88 9.37
N ALA A 21 -2.35 -7.45 8.25
CA ALA A 21 -2.56 -6.73 6.99
C ALA A 21 -3.98 -6.12 6.98
N THR A 22 -4.17 -5.03 7.73
CA THR A 22 -5.47 -4.33 7.81
C THR A 22 -5.81 -3.65 6.48
N PRO A 23 -7.10 -3.35 6.19
CA PRO A 23 -7.49 -2.62 4.99
C PRO A 23 -6.69 -1.32 4.78
N GLN A 24 -6.47 -0.57 5.86
CA GLN A 24 -5.65 0.65 5.85
C GLN A 24 -4.20 0.37 5.41
N ARG A 25 -3.56 -0.68 5.95
CA ARG A 25 -2.18 -1.06 5.58
C ARG A 25 -2.09 -1.51 4.13
N ILE A 26 -3.09 -2.24 3.64
CA ILE A 26 -3.17 -2.67 2.24
C ILE A 26 -3.29 -1.46 1.32
N ALA A 27 -4.14 -0.49 1.67
CA ALA A 27 -4.30 0.75 0.91
C ALA A 27 -2.98 1.54 0.82
N ILE A 28 -2.26 1.67 1.94
CA ILE A 28 -0.94 2.30 1.98
C ILE A 28 0.06 1.58 1.08
N CYS A 29 0.17 0.25 1.16
CA CYS A 29 1.06 -0.53 0.30
C CYS A 29 0.70 -0.37 -1.19
N LYS A 30 -0.59 -0.37 -1.52
CA LYS A 30 -1.07 -0.16 -2.90
C LYS A 30 -0.71 1.23 -3.41
N ALA A 31 -0.92 2.27 -2.61
CA ALA A 31 -0.57 3.65 -2.97
C ALA A 31 0.94 3.84 -3.16
N ALA A 32 1.76 3.20 -2.32
CA ALA A 32 3.21 3.20 -2.44
C ALA A 32 3.67 2.50 -3.74
N LEU A 33 3.13 1.33 -4.04
CA LEU A 33 3.44 0.62 -5.29
C LEU A 33 2.99 1.42 -6.52
N GLN A 34 1.82 2.06 -6.48
CA GLN A 34 1.35 2.86 -7.62
C GLN A 34 2.13 4.18 -7.82
N THR A 35 3.10 4.49 -6.95
CA THR A 35 3.94 5.67 -7.08
C THR A 35 5.29 5.31 -7.71
N PRO A 36 5.63 5.83 -8.90
CA PRO A 36 6.89 5.48 -9.58
C PRO A 36 8.15 6.01 -8.90
N THR A 37 8.00 7.05 -8.07
CA THR A 37 9.08 7.70 -7.33
C THR A 37 9.15 7.18 -5.90
N HIS A 38 10.03 7.75 -5.08
CA HIS A 38 10.05 7.51 -3.64
C HIS A 38 9.15 8.55 -2.94
N PRO A 39 7.87 8.26 -2.68
CA PRO A 39 6.96 9.24 -2.10
C PRO A 39 7.32 9.54 -0.65
N THR A 40 6.97 10.75 -0.25
CA THR A 40 6.88 11.14 1.15
C THR A 40 5.65 10.52 1.82
N ALA A 41 5.65 10.45 3.14
CA ALA A 41 4.47 10.01 3.90
C ALA A 41 3.24 10.88 3.61
N GLN A 42 3.42 12.18 3.39
CA GLN A 42 2.33 13.12 3.07
C GLN A 42 1.69 12.82 1.71
N GLU A 43 2.48 12.46 0.71
CA GLU A 43 1.97 12.10 -0.61
C GLU A 43 1.20 10.78 -0.57
N ILE A 44 1.67 9.80 0.20
CA ILE A 44 0.93 8.56 0.43
C ILE A 44 -0.39 8.84 1.13
N TYR A 45 -0.38 9.68 2.17
CA TYR A 45 -1.60 10.07 2.88
C TYR A 45 -2.64 10.66 1.92
N LYS A 46 -2.24 11.66 1.12
CA LYS A 46 -3.14 12.30 0.14
C LYS A 46 -3.70 11.29 -0.86
N LYS A 47 -2.86 10.40 -1.39
CA LYS A 47 -3.32 9.35 -2.31
C LYS A 47 -4.32 8.39 -1.69
N VAL A 48 -4.10 7.97 -0.44
CA VAL A 48 -5.03 7.07 0.26
C VAL A 48 -6.34 7.78 0.55
N GLU A 49 -6.30 9.05 0.93
CA GLU A 49 -7.48 9.90 1.18
C GLU A 49 -8.32 10.08 -0.11
N GLU A 50 -7.69 10.40 -1.23
CA GLU A 50 -8.36 10.54 -2.54
C GLU A 50 -9.08 9.26 -2.98
N ASN A 51 -8.49 8.08 -2.70
CA ASN A 51 -9.09 6.78 -3.03
C ASN A 51 -10.29 6.39 -2.15
N ILE A 52 -10.49 7.06 -1.01
CA ILE A 52 -11.66 6.83 -0.13
C ILE A 52 -12.84 7.73 -0.56
N LEU A 53 -12.55 8.82 -1.26
CA LEU A 53 -13.53 9.82 -1.70
C LEU A 53 -14.05 9.58 -3.13
N GLN A 54 -13.63 8.50 -3.80
CA GLN A 54 -14.11 8.04 -5.10
C GLN A 54 -14.95 6.76 -4.94
#